data_AF-A0A4Q2LH26-F1
#
_entry.id   AF-A0A4Q2LH26-F1
#
_cell.length_a   1.000
_cell.length_b   1.000
_cell.length_c   1.000
_cell.angle_alpha   90.00
_cell.angle_beta   90.00
_cell.angle_gamma   90.00
#
_symmetry.space_group_name_H-M   'P 1'
#
loop_
_entity.id
_entity.type
_entity.pdbx_description
1 polymer ?
#
loop_
_entity_poly.entity_id
_entity_poly.type
_entity_poly.pdbx_seq_one_letter_code
_entity_poly.pdbx_strand_id
1 'polypeptide(L)'
;MIVIGSKALTFRLQRTDEVVNRCLKADYDVLMSQDEFHKWYSLNRKYILKIYPTQLNKYKAVALKNEERKQYEIEIATEGSSAKLLLDNAEAVTDFVIDGFLDDQFATLTPEYQMLTKRSHLVYPVHFEKNMDDYNLLRKMANKSEHDGLMQEYYFLRSEEAKERYSKFKTPKLNVSNEDFFSSKLAVKNYFIHDDIHEVMKHHEKPVYEMMKKDFTMAKCEKDLFFELPYTYQLQAVQEEAYTIALERYIIPQAGEDWMDYFNCYKKALKRICTTLCSGWFRDFAIDNYEEAIHQYSSLFVDKFWSSYKSGKIKLIEGRELPRSSIYELDAHKMK
;
A
#
# COMPACT_ATOMS: atom_id res chain seq x y z
N MET A 1 25.20 -11.41 -8.51
CA MET A 1 23.95 -11.65 -7.75
C MET A 1 23.53 -10.34 -7.11
N ILE A 2 22.24 -10.02 -7.17
CA ILE A 2 21.68 -8.81 -6.56
C ILE A 2 20.74 -9.23 -5.44
N VAL A 3 20.87 -8.61 -4.25
CA VAL A 3 19.88 -8.73 -3.18
C VAL A 3 18.94 -7.53 -3.20
N ILE A 4 17.65 -7.81 -3.05
CA ILE A 4 16.57 -6.82 -3.01
C ILE A 4 15.80 -6.93 -1.70
N GLY A 5 14.68 -6.21 -1.61
CA GLY A 5 13.77 -6.33 -0.47
C GLY A 5 14.35 -5.77 0.82
N SER A 6 13.87 -6.26 1.96
CA SER A 6 14.22 -5.67 3.27
C SER A 6 15.68 -5.91 3.66
N LYS A 7 16.32 -6.97 3.16
CA LYS A 7 17.73 -7.23 3.44
C LYS A 7 18.64 -6.18 2.82
N ALA A 8 18.32 -5.72 1.61
CA ALA A 8 19.07 -4.67 0.93
C ALA A 8 19.05 -3.30 1.65
N LEU A 9 18.14 -3.11 2.62
CA LEU A 9 18.05 -1.90 3.44
C LEU A 9 19.02 -1.88 4.62
N THR A 10 19.54 -3.03 5.08
CA THR A 10 20.32 -3.12 6.33
C THR A 10 21.54 -2.21 6.35
N PHE A 11 22.15 -1.97 5.19
CA PHE A 11 23.39 -1.19 5.06
C PHE A 11 23.14 0.32 4.90
N ARG A 12 21.90 0.71 4.58
CA ARG A 12 21.51 2.13 4.41
C ARG A 12 21.01 2.76 5.70
N LEU A 13 20.63 1.94 6.67
CA LEU A 13 19.98 2.38 7.90
C LEU A 13 20.96 2.40 9.06
N GLN A 14 20.79 3.36 9.96
CA GLN A 14 21.64 3.46 11.14
C GLN A 14 21.25 2.35 12.11
N ARG A 15 22.23 1.73 12.78
CA ARG A 15 22.02 0.55 13.66
C ARG A 15 21.05 0.78 14.82
N THR A 16 20.72 2.04 15.13
CA THR A 16 19.76 2.44 16.17
C THR A 16 18.31 2.37 15.71
N ASP A 17 18.04 2.20 14.41
CA ASP A 17 16.68 2.18 13.89
C ASP A 17 16.03 0.82 14.18
N GLU A 18 14.84 0.78 14.77
CA GLU A 18 14.06 -0.46 14.96
C GLU A 18 13.88 -1.23 13.63
N VAL A 19 13.88 -0.47 12.52
CA VAL A 19 13.86 -0.95 11.14
C VAL A 19 15.04 -1.87 10.83
N VAL A 20 16.24 -1.60 11.37
CA VAL A 20 17.43 -2.44 11.17
C VAL A 20 17.25 -3.82 11.78
N ASN A 21 16.69 -3.92 12.98
CA ASN A 21 16.46 -5.22 13.63
C ASN A 21 15.52 -6.11 12.80
N ARG A 22 14.47 -5.53 12.22
CA ARG A 22 13.58 -6.21 11.28
C ARG A 22 14.34 -6.64 10.02
N CYS A 23 15.15 -5.77 9.43
CA CYS A 23 15.91 -6.06 8.21
C CYS A 23 17.00 -7.14 8.41
N LEU A 24 17.65 -7.18 9.56
CA LEU A 24 18.64 -8.20 9.92
C LEU A 24 18.01 -9.60 10.05
N LYS A 25 16.77 -9.67 10.53
CA LYS A 25 16.00 -10.91 10.64
C LYS A 25 15.30 -11.33 9.34
N ALA A 26 15.21 -10.43 8.36
CA ALA A 26 14.52 -10.71 7.11
C ALA A 26 15.20 -11.82 6.28
N ASP A 27 14.42 -12.41 5.39
CA ASP A 27 14.88 -13.34 4.37
C ASP A 27 15.76 -12.63 3.33
N TYR A 28 16.53 -13.40 2.57
CA TYR A 28 17.28 -12.90 1.42
C TYR A 28 16.43 -13.02 0.16
N ASP A 29 15.96 -11.90 -0.37
CA ASP A 29 15.34 -11.83 -1.71
C ASP A 29 16.46 -11.62 -2.74
N VAL A 30 16.78 -12.63 -3.56
CA VAL A 30 17.99 -12.61 -4.41
C VAL A 30 17.64 -12.85 -5.87
N LEU A 31 18.22 -12.02 -6.73
CA LEU A 31 18.18 -12.13 -8.18
C LEU A 31 19.50 -12.73 -8.68
N MET A 32 19.40 -13.75 -9.54
CA MET A 32 20.54 -14.46 -10.09
C MET A 32 20.34 -14.80 -11.56
N SER A 33 21.40 -14.87 -12.35
CA SER A 33 21.37 -15.60 -13.61
C SER A 33 21.33 -17.12 -13.36
N GLN A 34 21.02 -17.91 -14.38
CA GLN A 34 21.05 -19.38 -14.27
C GLN A 34 22.44 -19.89 -13.84
N ASP A 35 23.51 -19.31 -14.40
CA ASP A 35 24.88 -19.70 -14.10
C ASP A 35 25.29 -19.29 -12.68
N GLU A 36 24.87 -18.10 -12.24
CA GLU A 36 25.07 -17.65 -10.86
C GLU A 36 24.35 -18.56 -9.87
N PHE A 37 23.12 -18.97 -10.18
CA PHE A 37 22.36 -19.91 -9.35
C PHE A 37 23.06 -21.26 -9.23
N HIS A 38 23.52 -21.84 -10.34
CA HIS A 38 24.27 -23.10 -10.31
C HIS A 38 25.55 -22.97 -9.50
N LYS A 39 26.32 -21.90 -9.70
CA LYS A 39 27.55 -21.64 -8.95
C LYS A 39 27.27 -21.47 -7.45
N TRP A 40 26.28 -20.66 -7.09
CA TRP A 40 25.86 -20.44 -5.71
C TRP A 40 25.43 -21.75 -5.05
N TYR A 41 24.59 -22.55 -5.73
CA TYR A 41 24.14 -23.83 -5.21
C TYR A 41 25.31 -24.81 -5.01
N SER A 42 26.23 -24.93 -5.98
CA SER A 42 27.37 -25.83 -5.88
C SER A 42 28.31 -25.47 -4.73
N LEU A 43 28.61 -24.19 -4.54
CA LEU A 43 29.46 -23.71 -3.44
C LEU A 43 28.81 -23.90 -2.07
N ASN A 44 27.50 -23.70 -2.01
CA ASN A 44 26.75 -23.66 -0.75
C ASN A 44 26.00 -24.95 -0.41
N ARG A 45 26.08 -25.99 -1.24
CA ARG A 45 25.32 -27.25 -1.10
C ARG A 45 25.39 -27.84 0.30
N LYS A 46 26.55 -27.79 0.96
CA LYS A 46 26.76 -28.31 2.33
C LYS A 46 25.95 -27.58 3.41
N TYR A 47 25.55 -26.33 3.16
CA TYR A 47 24.74 -25.52 4.08
C TYR A 47 23.25 -25.55 3.75
N ILE A 48 22.85 -26.03 2.57
CA ILE A 48 21.45 -26.02 2.12
C ILE A 48 20.71 -27.22 2.71
N LEU A 49 19.76 -26.97 3.61
CA LEU A 49 18.88 -27.99 4.19
C LEU A 49 17.79 -28.42 3.21
N LYS A 50 17.21 -27.44 2.50
CA LYS A 50 16.12 -27.66 1.56
C LYS A 50 16.17 -26.61 0.47
N ILE A 51 15.91 -27.01 -0.76
CA ILE A 51 15.63 -26.11 -1.88
C ILE A 51 14.49 -26.69 -2.72
N TYR A 52 13.55 -25.85 -3.14
CA TYR A 52 12.41 -26.27 -3.94
C TYR A 52 11.87 -25.12 -4.79
N PRO A 53 11.35 -25.41 -6.00
CA PRO A 53 10.72 -24.40 -6.83
C PRO A 53 9.39 -23.95 -6.21
N THR A 54 9.07 -22.67 -6.33
CA THR A 54 7.78 -22.10 -5.92
C THR A 54 6.97 -21.60 -7.09
N GLN A 55 7.64 -21.13 -8.14
CA GLN A 55 7.07 -20.72 -9.42
C GLN A 55 8.09 -21.02 -10.53
N LEU A 56 7.71 -20.81 -11.78
CA LEU A 56 8.66 -20.83 -12.89
C LEU A 56 9.79 -19.83 -12.58
N ASN A 57 11.03 -20.29 -12.61
CA ASN A 57 12.25 -19.51 -12.32
C ASN A 57 12.35 -18.96 -10.88
N LYS A 58 11.50 -19.40 -9.94
CA LYS A 58 11.59 -18.98 -8.52
C LYS A 58 11.77 -20.17 -7.59
N TYR A 59 12.67 -20.03 -6.64
CA TYR A 59 13.02 -21.07 -5.68
C TYR A 59 12.98 -20.51 -4.26
N LYS A 60 12.65 -21.38 -3.31
CA LYS A 60 12.93 -21.13 -1.89
C LYS A 60 14.02 -22.08 -1.43
N ALA A 61 15.05 -21.53 -0.79
CA ALA A 61 16.10 -22.30 -0.15
C ALA A 61 16.16 -21.97 1.35
N VAL A 62 16.40 -22.99 2.17
CA VAL A 62 16.66 -22.85 3.61
C VAL A 62 18.09 -23.32 3.85
N ALA A 63 18.91 -22.43 4.39
CA ALA A 63 20.30 -22.70 4.71
C ALA A 63 20.53 -22.71 6.22
N LEU A 64 21.47 -23.54 6.68
CA LEU A 64 21.91 -23.66 8.06
C LEU A 64 23.43 -23.53 8.12
N LYS A 65 23.92 -22.58 8.90
CA LYS A 65 25.35 -22.36 9.15
C LYS A 65 25.51 -21.84 10.57
N ASN A 66 26.45 -22.40 11.33
CA ASN A 66 26.71 -22.03 12.73
C ASN A 66 25.42 -22.02 13.60
N GLU A 67 24.61 -23.08 13.46
CA GLU A 67 23.31 -23.24 14.16
C GLU A 67 22.22 -22.20 13.83
N GLU A 68 22.54 -21.17 13.03
CA GLU A 68 21.57 -20.19 12.54
C GLU A 68 20.93 -20.64 11.22
N ARG A 69 19.62 -20.38 11.09
CA ARG A 69 18.87 -20.66 9.86
C ARG A 69 18.53 -19.36 9.13
N LYS A 70 18.71 -19.35 7.80
CA LYS A 70 18.24 -18.28 6.92
C LYS A 70 17.49 -18.84 5.72
N GLN A 71 16.46 -18.10 5.30
CA GLN A 71 15.72 -18.37 4.08
C GLN A 71 16.19 -17.45 2.94
N TYR A 72 16.24 -18.02 1.75
CA TYR A 72 16.49 -17.33 0.49
C TYR A 72 15.26 -17.49 -0.40
N GLU A 73 14.70 -16.39 -0.86
CA GLU A 73 13.75 -16.32 -1.97
C GLU A 73 14.54 -15.95 -3.23
N ILE A 74 14.77 -16.94 -4.09
CA ILE A 74 15.65 -16.82 -5.25
C ILE A 74 14.79 -16.66 -6.50
N GLU A 75 15.09 -15.64 -7.29
CA GLU A 75 14.50 -15.40 -8.60
C GLU A 75 15.59 -15.47 -9.67
N ILE A 76 15.45 -16.46 -10.56
CA ILE A 76 16.32 -16.65 -11.71
C ILE A 76 15.83 -15.73 -12.83
N ALA A 77 16.73 -14.89 -13.32
CA ALA A 77 16.43 -13.96 -14.40
C ALA A 77 16.16 -14.69 -15.71
N THR A 78 15.11 -14.25 -16.41
CA THR A 78 14.74 -14.72 -17.74
C THR A 78 14.49 -13.55 -18.65
N GLU A 79 14.62 -13.78 -19.95
CA GLU A 79 14.45 -12.72 -20.95
C GLU A 79 13.11 -11.99 -20.78
N GLY A 80 13.16 -10.66 -20.83
CA GLY A 80 12.00 -9.80 -20.60
C GLY A 80 11.53 -9.67 -19.14
N SER A 81 12.20 -10.28 -18.16
CA SER A 81 11.86 -10.09 -16.74
C SER A 81 12.53 -8.87 -16.13
N SER A 82 11.92 -8.31 -15.09
CA SER A 82 12.52 -7.22 -14.32
C SER A 82 13.84 -7.63 -13.66
N ALA A 83 13.99 -8.92 -13.31
CA ALA A 83 15.23 -9.44 -12.76
C ALA A 83 16.37 -9.44 -13.79
N LYS A 84 16.07 -9.77 -15.05
CA LYS A 84 17.05 -9.71 -16.15
C LYS A 84 17.50 -8.29 -16.42
N LEU A 85 16.56 -7.35 -16.49
CA LEU A 85 16.86 -5.92 -16.66
C LEU A 85 17.83 -5.42 -15.58
N LEU A 86 17.59 -5.75 -14.31
CA LEU A 86 18.49 -5.35 -13.21
C LEU A 86 19.87 -5.98 -13.31
N LEU A 87 19.96 -7.27 -13.66
CA LEU A 87 21.26 -7.96 -13.77
C LEU A 87 22.08 -7.42 -14.95
N ASP A 88 21.44 -7.16 -16.10
CA ASP A 88 22.12 -6.61 -17.27
C ASP A 88 22.64 -5.19 -17.06
N ASN A 89 22.01 -4.45 -16.15
CA ASN A 89 22.33 -3.06 -15.83
C ASN A 89 22.91 -2.91 -14.42
N ALA A 90 23.51 -3.96 -13.85
CA ALA A 90 23.93 -4.01 -12.45
C ALA A 90 24.78 -2.80 -12.02
N GLU A 91 25.72 -2.36 -12.88
CA GLU A 91 26.59 -1.20 -12.62
C GLU A 91 25.81 0.11 -12.46
N ALA A 92 24.68 0.27 -13.16
CA ALA A 92 23.87 1.48 -13.13
C ALA A 92 22.80 1.46 -12.02
N VAL A 93 22.39 0.27 -11.57
CA VAL A 93 21.25 0.08 -10.65
C VAL A 93 21.66 -0.35 -9.24
N THR A 94 22.95 -0.57 -8.99
CA THR A 94 23.50 -0.95 -7.68
C THR A 94 24.62 0.01 -7.23
N ASP A 95 24.83 0.13 -5.92
CA ASP A 95 25.81 1.07 -5.32
C ASP A 95 26.59 0.50 -4.12
N PHE A 96 26.15 -0.63 -3.55
CA PHE A 96 26.85 -1.32 -2.45
C PHE A 96 26.96 -2.81 -2.71
N VAL A 97 28.00 -3.43 -2.14
CA VAL A 97 28.13 -4.88 -2.00
C VAL A 97 28.06 -5.23 -0.52
N ILE A 98 27.25 -6.23 -0.18
CA ILE A 98 27.13 -6.74 1.19
C ILE A 98 27.51 -8.22 1.26
N ASP A 99 28.06 -8.60 2.41
CA ASP A 99 28.29 -10.01 2.73
C ASP A 99 26.98 -10.68 3.12
N GLY A 100 26.75 -11.84 2.53
CA GLY A 100 25.63 -12.71 2.80
C GLY A 100 25.91 -13.72 3.90
N PHE A 101 24.88 -14.44 4.29
CA PHE A 101 24.96 -15.40 5.39
C PHE A 101 25.89 -16.59 5.08
N LEU A 102 26.06 -16.93 3.80
CA LEU A 102 26.88 -18.07 3.36
C LEU A 102 28.27 -17.65 2.86
N ASP A 103 28.77 -16.50 3.32
CA ASP A 103 30.00 -15.85 2.82
C ASP A 103 29.92 -15.52 1.32
N ASP A 104 28.71 -15.37 0.81
CA ASP A 104 28.39 -14.86 -0.51
C ASP A 104 28.44 -13.33 -0.54
N GLN A 105 28.55 -12.75 -1.73
CA GLN A 105 28.52 -11.30 -1.93
C GLN A 105 27.33 -10.92 -2.80
N PHE A 106 26.60 -9.90 -2.37
CA PHE A 106 25.42 -9.40 -3.06
C PHE A 106 25.56 -7.91 -3.34
N ALA A 107 25.38 -7.53 -4.61
CA ALA A 107 25.14 -6.14 -4.94
C ALA A 107 23.73 -5.74 -4.43
N THR A 108 23.58 -4.52 -3.94
CA THR A 108 22.29 -3.98 -3.47
C THR A 108 21.81 -2.89 -4.41
N LEU A 109 20.51 -2.85 -4.70
CA LEU A 109 19.94 -1.81 -5.54
C LEU A 109 20.09 -0.41 -4.92
N THR A 110 20.24 0.62 -5.76
CA THR A 110 20.16 2.02 -5.31
C THR A 110 18.81 2.30 -4.65
N PRO A 111 18.68 3.38 -3.84
CA PRO A 111 17.40 3.72 -3.19
C PRO A 111 16.24 3.85 -4.19
N GLU A 112 16.50 4.41 -5.36
CA GLU A 112 15.54 4.59 -6.44
C GLU A 112 14.94 3.25 -6.91
N TYR A 113 15.78 2.26 -7.23
CA TYR A 113 15.30 0.96 -7.71
C TYR A 113 14.67 0.11 -6.59
N GLN A 114 15.15 0.24 -5.35
CA GLN A 114 14.45 -0.35 -4.20
C GLN A 114 13.07 0.30 -3.99
N MET A 115 12.97 1.62 -4.12
CA MET A 115 11.72 2.37 -3.98
C MET A 115 10.70 1.88 -5.00
N LEU A 116 11.09 1.75 -6.27
CA LEU A 116 10.24 1.23 -7.34
C LEU A 116 9.79 -0.21 -7.08
N THR A 117 10.66 -1.03 -6.50
CA THR A 117 10.32 -2.40 -6.07
C THR A 117 9.20 -2.41 -5.05
N LYS A 118 9.23 -1.49 -4.07
CA LYS A 118 8.15 -1.34 -3.08
C LYS A 118 6.89 -0.77 -3.72
N ARG A 119 7.04 0.27 -4.54
CA ARG A 119 5.94 0.97 -5.19
C ARG A 119 5.08 0.06 -6.07
N SER A 120 5.70 -0.89 -6.78
CA SER A 120 4.98 -1.85 -7.63
C SER A 120 4.07 -2.80 -6.85
N HIS A 121 4.31 -2.97 -5.54
CA HIS A 121 3.54 -3.84 -4.67
C HIS A 121 2.46 -3.08 -3.86
N LEU A 122 2.58 -1.76 -3.71
CA LEU A 122 1.73 -0.95 -2.82
C LEU A 122 0.26 -0.88 -3.22
N VAL A 123 -0.06 -1.18 -4.48
CA VAL A 123 -1.45 -1.28 -4.95
C VAL A 123 -2.15 -2.57 -4.49
N TYR A 124 -1.43 -3.47 -3.82
CA TYR A 124 -1.97 -4.72 -3.28
C TYR A 124 -1.94 -4.72 -1.75
N PRO A 125 -2.95 -5.29 -1.06
CA PRO A 125 -3.02 -5.29 0.39
C PRO A 125 -2.12 -6.38 1.03
N VAL A 126 -0.93 -6.62 0.46
CA VAL A 126 0.02 -7.65 0.90
C VAL A 126 1.23 -6.97 1.52
N HIS A 127 1.43 -7.19 2.83
CA HIS A 127 2.47 -6.52 3.62
C HIS A 127 2.48 -5.00 3.41
N PHE A 128 1.29 -4.39 3.27
CA PHE A 128 1.12 -3.00 2.86
C PHE A 128 1.85 -2.02 3.78
N GLU A 129 1.64 -2.13 5.09
CA GLU A 129 2.24 -1.25 6.10
C GLU A 129 3.77 -1.29 5.98
N LYS A 130 4.33 -2.50 5.98
CA LYS A 130 5.77 -2.74 5.78
C LYS A 130 6.28 -2.11 4.49
N ASN A 131 5.59 -2.32 3.37
CA ASN A 131 6.01 -1.81 2.08
C ASN A 131 5.88 -0.29 2.00
N MET A 132 4.89 0.29 2.68
CA MET A 132 4.65 1.73 2.72
C MET A 132 5.75 2.43 3.53
N ASP A 133 6.08 1.88 4.70
CA ASP A 133 7.18 2.38 5.52
C ASP A 133 8.52 2.32 4.77
N ASP A 134 8.82 1.16 4.16
CA ASP A 134 10.03 0.99 3.34
C ASP A 134 10.03 1.95 2.15
N TYR A 135 8.90 2.16 1.48
CA TYR A 135 8.75 3.07 0.33
C TYR A 135 9.03 4.52 0.72
N ASN A 136 8.42 5.02 1.79
CA ASN A 136 8.61 6.41 2.22
C ASN A 136 10.04 6.66 2.70
N LEU A 137 10.64 5.69 3.40
CA LEU A 137 12.04 5.74 3.79
C LEU A 137 12.97 5.82 2.58
N LEU A 138 12.77 4.94 1.59
CA LEU A 138 13.55 4.93 0.37
C LEU A 138 13.35 6.19 -0.47
N ARG A 139 12.12 6.73 -0.51
CA ARG A 139 11.81 7.98 -1.21
C ARG A 139 12.54 9.18 -0.60
N LYS A 140 12.72 9.22 0.71
CA LYS A 140 13.53 10.25 1.40
C LYS A 140 15.03 10.13 1.09
N MET A 141 15.49 8.92 0.76
CA MET A 141 16.89 8.64 0.39
C MET A 141 17.18 8.78 -1.10
N ALA A 142 16.17 8.65 -1.94
CA ALA A 142 16.29 8.78 -3.39
C ALA A 142 16.68 10.21 -3.76
N ASN A 143 17.73 10.36 -4.56
CA ASN A 143 18.24 11.67 -4.97
C ASN A 143 17.58 12.16 -6.26
N LYS A 144 16.95 11.25 -7.02
CA LYS A 144 16.28 11.59 -8.28
C LYS A 144 14.79 11.87 -8.04
N SER A 145 14.36 13.06 -8.46
CA SER A 145 12.94 13.44 -8.49
C SER A 145 12.18 12.84 -9.67
N GLU A 146 12.87 12.41 -10.73
CA GLU A 146 12.27 11.90 -11.96
C GLU A 146 12.82 10.53 -12.35
N HIS A 147 11.95 9.68 -12.91
CA HIS A 147 12.31 8.37 -13.42
C HIS A 147 12.90 8.50 -14.82
N ASP A 148 14.15 8.09 -14.99
CA ASP A 148 14.73 7.89 -16.32
C ASP A 148 14.10 6.70 -17.05
N GLY A 149 14.45 6.50 -18.33
CA GLY A 149 13.84 5.46 -19.15
C GLY A 149 14.02 4.04 -18.58
N LEU A 150 15.18 3.76 -17.98
CA LEU A 150 15.47 2.45 -17.37
C LEU A 150 14.63 2.23 -16.11
N MET A 151 14.47 3.27 -15.29
CA MET A 151 13.58 3.24 -14.12
C MET A 151 12.11 3.01 -14.51
N GLN A 152 11.63 3.66 -15.57
CA GLN A 152 10.27 3.48 -16.06
C GLN A 152 10.03 2.06 -16.55
N GLU A 153 10.96 1.51 -17.34
CA GLU A 153 10.90 0.14 -17.83
C GLU A 153 10.92 -0.88 -16.68
N TYR A 154 11.84 -0.71 -15.73
CA TYR A 154 11.91 -1.57 -14.55
C TYR A 154 10.60 -1.55 -13.75
N TYR A 155 10.07 -0.35 -13.48
CA TYR A 155 8.82 -0.21 -12.74
C TYR A 155 7.65 -0.87 -13.45
N PHE A 156 7.57 -0.73 -14.77
CA PHE A 156 6.55 -1.36 -15.60
C PHE A 156 6.62 -2.90 -15.49
N LEU A 157 7.79 -3.48 -15.78
CA LEU A 157 7.99 -4.93 -15.73
C LEU A 157 7.66 -5.50 -14.35
N ARG A 158 8.18 -4.86 -13.30
CA ARG A 158 7.94 -5.32 -11.92
C ARG A 158 6.48 -5.17 -11.49
N SER A 159 5.76 -4.17 -12.02
CA SER A 159 4.33 -3.98 -11.76
C SER A 159 3.48 -5.03 -12.46
N GLU A 160 3.79 -5.40 -13.70
CA GLU A 160 3.09 -6.49 -14.40
C GLU A 160 3.34 -7.84 -13.72
N GLU A 161 4.57 -8.15 -13.31
CA GLU A 161 4.87 -9.35 -12.52
C GLU A 161 4.10 -9.40 -11.19
N ALA A 162 3.97 -8.26 -10.50
CA ALA A 162 3.18 -8.16 -9.27
C ALA A 162 1.70 -8.38 -9.55
N LYS A 163 1.17 -7.81 -10.64
CA LYS A 163 -0.21 -7.98 -11.09
C LYS A 163 -0.55 -9.41 -11.44
N GLU A 164 0.34 -10.13 -12.11
CA GLU A 164 0.16 -11.57 -12.38
C GLU A 164 0.08 -12.36 -11.06
N ARG A 165 1.04 -12.11 -10.16
CA ARG A 165 1.11 -12.77 -8.84
C ARG A 165 -0.12 -12.50 -7.97
N TYR A 166 -0.68 -11.30 -8.07
CA TYR A 166 -1.75 -10.81 -7.22
C TYR A 166 -3.08 -10.62 -7.95
N SER A 167 -3.24 -11.27 -9.10
CA SER A 167 -4.40 -11.17 -10.01
C SER A 167 -5.78 -11.41 -9.38
N LYS A 168 -5.83 -12.05 -8.20
CA LYS A 168 -7.04 -12.22 -7.40
C LYS A 168 -7.61 -10.90 -6.85
N PHE A 169 -6.78 -9.87 -6.66
CA PHE A 169 -7.24 -8.57 -6.18
C PHE A 169 -7.74 -7.75 -7.37
N LYS A 170 -9.03 -7.42 -7.36
CA LYS A 170 -9.68 -6.60 -8.39
C LYS A 170 -10.18 -5.31 -7.76
N THR A 171 -9.99 -4.20 -8.46
CA THR A 171 -10.60 -2.92 -8.12
C THR A 171 -11.97 -2.79 -8.78
N PRO A 172 -12.93 -2.09 -8.15
CA PRO A 172 -14.22 -1.76 -8.78
C PRO A 172 -14.04 -0.99 -10.10
N LYS A 173 -15.02 -1.11 -11.00
CA LYS A 173 -15.10 -0.26 -12.20
C LYS A 173 -15.76 1.07 -11.80
N LEU A 174 -15.09 2.19 -12.04
CA LEU A 174 -15.58 3.53 -11.70
C LEU A 174 -16.35 4.21 -12.85
N ASN A 175 -16.25 3.70 -14.07
CA ASN A 175 -17.01 4.20 -15.22
C ASN A 175 -18.38 3.51 -15.32
N VAL A 176 -19.18 3.65 -14.27
CA VAL A 176 -20.54 3.12 -14.13
C VAL A 176 -21.42 4.19 -13.46
N SER A 177 -22.74 4.02 -13.51
CA SER A 177 -23.67 4.91 -12.78
C SER A 177 -23.43 4.81 -11.27
N ASN A 178 -23.81 5.84 -10.52
CA ASN A 178 -23.74 5.78 -9.05
C ASN A 178 -24.58 4.59 -8.51
N GLU A 179 -25.78 4.39 -9.06
CA GLU A 179 -26.65 3.26 -8.70
C GLU A 179 -25.95 1.91 -8.91
N ASP A 180 -25.29 1.69 -10.05
CA ASP A 180 -24.57 0.44 -10.34
C ASP A 180 -23.32 0.27 -9.45
N PHE A 181 -22.64 1.37 -9.12
CA PHE A 181 -21.47 1.36 -8.25
C PHE A 181 -21.84 0.90 -6.83
N PHE A 182 -22.90 1.49 -6.27
CA PHE A 182 -23.36 1.23 -4.90
C PHE A 182 -24.33 0.04 -4.79
N SER A 183 -24.98 -0.40 -5.88
CA SER A 183 -25.82 -1.61 -5.90
C SER A 183 -25.01 -2.91 -6.00
N SER A 184 -23.71 -2.81 -6.30
CA SER A 184 -22.84 -3.98 -6.35
C SER A 184 -22.88 -4.70 -5.00
N LYS A 185 -23.16 -6.02 -5.06
CA LYS A 185 -23.36 -6.97 -3.95
C LYS A 185 -22.12 -7.15 -3.04
N LEU A 186 -21.50 -6.07 -2.59
CA LEU A 186 -20.58 -6.11 -1.47
C LEU A 186 -21.45 -6.24 -0.21
N ALA A 187 -21.28 -7.34 0.50
CA ALA A 187 -22.02 -7.70 1.71
C ALA A 187 -21.66 -6.79 2.92
N VAL A 188 -21.56 -5.48 2.70
CA VAL A 188 -21.33 -4.48 3.73
C VAL A 188 -22.66 -3.85 4.07
N LYS A 189 -23.01 -3.86 5.36
CA LYS A 189 -24.24 -3.27 5.84
C LYS A 189 -24.09 -1.76 5.85
N ASN A 190 -24.74 -1.09 4.90
CA ASN A 190 -24.74 0.37 4.80
C ASN A 190 -25.89 0.94 5.64
N TYR A 191 -25.59 1.94 6.47
CA TYR A 191 -26.55 2.58 7.38
C TYR A 191 -26.96 3.98 6.90
N PHE A 192 -26.08 4.66 6.17
CA PHE A 192 -26.24 6.01 5.65
C PHE A 192 -25.87 6.01 4.16
N ILE A 193 -26.41 6.97 3.40
CA ILE A 193 -26.01 7.19 2.01
C ILE A 193 -24.57 7.71 1.99
N HIS A 194 -23.71 7.10 1.18
CA HIS A 194 -22.28 7.40 1.12
C HIS A 194 -22.01 8.89 0.84
N ASP A 195 -22.68 9.46 -0.16
CA ASP A 195 -22.52 10.87 -0.53
C ASP A 195 -22.97 11.83 0.59
N ASP A 196 -23.97 11.45 1.41
CA ASP A 196 -24.38 12.25 2.58
C ASP A 196 -23.29 12.26 3.65
N ILE A 197 -22.50 11.20 3.79
CA ILE A 197 -21.35 11.18 4.71
C ILE A 197 -20.28 12.15 4.21
N HIS A 198 -20.00 12.18 2.90
CA HIS A 198 -19.08 13.18 2.33
C HIS A 198 -19.53 14.61 2.60
N GLU A 199 -20.83 14.90 2.49
CA GLU A 199 -21.40 16.21 2.79
C GLU A 199 -21.19 16.61 4.26
N VAL A 200 -21.20 15.64 5.19
CA VAL A 200 -20.83 15.88 6.59
C VAL A 200 -19.32 16.03 6.75
N MET A 201 -18.51 15.28 6.01
CA MET A 201 -17.05 15.27 6.11
C MET A 201 -16.36 16.44 5.41
N LYS A 202 -17.05 17.16 4.53
CA LYS A 202 -16.47 18.24 3.72
C LYS A 202 -15.60 19.24 4.48
N HIS A 203 -14.52 19.67 3.83
CA HIS A 203 -13.62 20.72 4.32
C HIS A 203 -14.03 22.13 3.91
N HIS A 204 -14.91 22.24 2.92
CA HIS A 204 -15.33 23.52 2.32
C HIS A 204 -16.86 23.64 2.27
N GLU A 205 -17.37 24.58 1.48
CA GLU A 205 -18.81 24.74 1.25
C GLU A 205 -19.46 23.50 0.63
N LYS A 206 -18.68 22.71 -0.13
CA LYS A 206 -19.07 21.43 -0.72
C LYS A 206 -17.94 20.40 -0.60
N PRO A 207 -18.23 19.09 -0.70
CA PRO A 207 -17.20 18.04 -0.75
C PRO A 207 -16.20 18.28 -1.88
N VAL A 208 -14.93 17.92 -1.67
CA VAL A 208 -13.90 18.14 -2.69
C VAL A 208 -14.16 17.27 -3.93
N TYR A 209 -14.75 16.09 -3.76
CA TYR A 209 -15.05 15.22 -4.91
C TYR A 209 -15.99 15.88 -5.94
N GLU A 210 -16.89 16.75 -5.50
CA GLU A 210 -17.77 17.50 -6.39
C GLU A 210 -17.03 18.55 -7.23
N MET A 211 -15.84 18.98 -6.80
CA MET A 211 -14.98 19.89 -7.57
C MET A 211 -14.30 19.18 -8.74
N MET A 212 -14.24 17.85 -8.71
CA MET A 212 -13.60 17.02 -9.73
C MET A 212 -14.59 16.21 -10.59
N LYS A 213 -15.89 16.52 -10.54
CA LYS A 213 -16.93 15.91 -11.40
C LYS A 213 -17.37 16.86 -12.52
N LYS A 214 -17.51 16.33 -13.74
CA LYS A 214 -18.20 17.00 -14.86
C LYS A 214 -19.68 16.58 -14.95
N ASP A 215 -19.95 15.33 -14.62
CA ASP A 215 -21.28 14.73 -14.61
C ASP A 215 -21.55 14.14 -13.22
N PHE A 216 -22.51 14.72 -12.51
CA PHE A 216 -22.88 14.31 -11.16
C PHE A 216 -23.64 12.98 -11.12
N THR A 217 -24.15 12.50 -12.25
CA THR A 217 -24.83 11.18 -12.36
C THR A 217 -23.86 10.00 -12.37
N MET A 218 -22.57 10.27 -12.59
CA MET A 218 -21.51 9.28 -12.68
C MET A 218 -20.68 9.23 -11.39
N ALA A 219 -20.15 8.04 -11.08
CA ALA A 219 -19.20 7.86 -9.97
C ALA A 219 -17.79 8.39 -10.31
N LYS A 220 -17.54 8.64 -11.60
CA LYS A 220 -16.23 9.01 -12.13
C LYS A 220 -15.83 10.45 -11.75
N CYS A 221 -14.64 10.60 -11.19
CA CYS A 221 -13.95 11.87 -11.07
C CYS A 221 -12.96 12.07 -12.24
N GLU A 222 -12.73 13.32 -12.63
CA GLU A 222 -11.84 13.69 -13.73
C GLU A 222 -10.43 13.99 -13.25
N LYS A 223 -9.45 13.33 -13.88
CA LYS A 223 -8.03 13.45 -13.54
C LYS A 223 -7.55 14.90 -13.61
N ASP A 224 -7.86 15.57 -14.71
CA ASP A 224 -7.33 16.91 -14.98
C ASP A 224 -7.86 17.91 -13.95
N LEU A 225 -9.15 17.82 -13.62
CA LEU A 225 -9.76 18.66 -12.57
C LEU A 225 -9.13 18.44 -11.20
N PHE A 226 -8.80 17.19 -10.85
CA PHE A 226 -8.12 16.90 -9.60
C PHE A 226 -6.74 17.56 -9.52
N PHE A 227 -5.94 17.44 -10.59
CA PHE A 227 -4.58 18.02 -10.60
C PHE A 227 -4.56 19.55 -10.78
N GLU A 228 -5.67 20.16 -11.20
CA GLU A 228 -5.86 21.61 -11.18
C GLU A 228 -6.16 22.17 -9.78
N LEU A 229 -6.64 21.33 -8.85
CA LEU A 229 -6.91 21.76 -7.47
C LEU A 229 -5.60 22.09 -6.72
N PRO A 230 -5.64 23.01 -5.73
CA PRO A 230 -4.53 23.18 -4.80
C PRO A 230 -4.17 21.86 -4.11
N TYR A 231 -2.87 21.63 -3.84
CA TYR A 231 -2.39 20.41 -3.19
C TYR A 231 -3.13 20.08 -1.88
N THR A 232 -3.47 21.09 -1.08
CA THR A 232 -4.24 20.91 0.15
C THR A 232 -5.62 20.31 -0.11
N TYR A 233 -6.28 20.70 -1.20
CA TYR A 233 -7.59 20.18 -1.59
C TYR A 233 -7.46 18.76 -2.12
N GLN A 234 -6.42 18.47 -2.91
CA GLN A 234 -6.12 17.12 -3.38
C GLN A 234 -5.95 16.14 -2.20
N LEU A 235 -5.23 16.55 -1.16
CA LEU A 235 -5.06 15.77 0.05
C LEU A 235 -6.36 15.65 0.86
N GLN A 236 -7.13 16.73 0.98
CA GLN A 236 -8.45 16.73 1.61
C GLN A 236 -9.43 15.80 0.90
N ALA A 237 -9.35 15.63 -0.42
CA ALA A 237 -10.14 14.62 -1.13
C ALA A 237 -9.83 13.19 -0.64
N VAL A 238 -8.55 12.89 -0.39
CA VAL A 238 -8.14 11.59 0.21
C VAL A 238 -8.64 11.46 1.65
N GLN A 239 -8.58 12.55 2.44
CA GLN A 239 -9.11 12.58 3.81
C GLN A 239 -10.61 12.33 3.85
N GLU A 240 -11.39 13.05 3.05
CA GLU A 240 -12.84 12.91 2.98
C GLU A 240 -13.24 11.48 2.65
N GLU A 241 -12.61 10.86 1.66
CA GLU A 241 -12.83 9.45 1.31
C GLU A 241 -12.44 8.52 2.47
N ALA A 242 -11.28 8.73 3.09
CA ALA A 242 -10.81 7.89 4.19
C ALA A 242 -11.71 7.98 5.43
N TYR A 243 -12.19 9.16 5.80
CA TYR A 243 -13.15 9.35 6.88
C TYR A 243 -14.49 8.70 6.57
N THR A 244 -15.02 8.92 5.36
CA THR A 244 -16.29 8.32 4.94
C THR A 244 -16.21 6.79 4.99
N ILE A 245 -15.16 6.20 4.44
CA ILE A 245 -14.96 4.75 4.44
C ILE A 245 -14.70 4.21 5.85
N ALA A 246 -14.01 4.96 6.71
CA ALA A 246 -13.79 4.57 8.11
C ALA A 246 -15.11 4.49 8.88
N LEU A 247 -15.96 5.50 8.73
CA LEU A 247 -17.30 5.56 9.31
C LEU A 247 -18.18 4.44 8.77
N GLU A 248 -18.31 4.35 7.44
CA GLU A 248 -19.22 3.44 6.76
C GLU A 248 -18.89 1.96 7.01
N ARG A 249 -17.60 1.60 7.07
CA ARG A 249 -17.18 0.19 7.07
C ARG A 249 -16.75 -0.35 8.42
N TYR A 250 -16.28 0.50 9.33
CA TYR A 250 -15.67 0.04 10.58
C TYR A 250 -16.39 0.60 11.81
N ILE A 251 -16.52 1.92 11.90
CA ILE A 251 -16.98 2.58 13.13
C ILE A 251 -18.49 2.41 13.33
N ILE A 252 -19.31 2.84 12.36
CA ILE A 252 -20.77 2.79 12.47
C ILE A 252 -21.28 1.34 12.53
N PRO A 253 -20.79 0.40 11.69
CA PRO A 253 -21.18 -1.00 11.81
C PRO A 253 -20.59 -1.71 13.03
N GLN A 254 -19.61 -1.09 13.71
CA GLN A 254 -18.81 -1.70 14.78
C GLN A 254 -18.13 -2.99 14.32
N ALA A 255 -17.52 -2.94 13.14
CA ALA A 255 -16.91 -4.11 12.50
C ALA A 255 -15.46 -4.27 12.96
N GLY A 256 -15.17 -5.42 13.60
CA GLY A 256 -13.85 -5.76 14.14
C GLY A 256 -13.70 -5.38 15.61
N GLU A 257 -12.56 -5.77 16.20
CA GLU A 257 -12.27 -5.54 17.64
C GLU A 257 -11.84 -4.09 17.93
N ASP A 258 -11.38 -3.37 16.93
CA ASP A 258 -10.77 -2.04 17.01
C ASP A 258 -11.66 -0.92 16.47
N TRP A 259 -12.98 -1.13 16.38
CA TRP A 259 -13.91 -0.13 15.86
C TRP A 259 -13.94 1.18 16.66
N MET A 260 -13.53 1.13 17.94
CA MET A 260 -13.36 2.31 18.81
C MET A 260 -11.98 2.99 18.63
N ASP A 261 -11.03 2.33 17.98
CA ASP A 261 -9.75 2.94 17.62
C ASP A 261 -9.92 3.63 16.26
N TYR A 262 -10.41 4.87 16.31
CA TYR A 262 -10.75 5.64 15.12
C TYR A 262 -9.54 5.88 14.20
N PHE A 263 -8.33 5.96 14.77
CA PHE A 263 -7.11 6.10 13.98
C PHE A 263 -6.76 4.80 13.24
N ASN A 264 -6.89 3.64 13.88
CA ASN A 264 -6.74 2.36 13.19
C ASN A 264 -7.82 2.13 12.13
N CYS A 265 -9.07 2.52 12.39
CA CYS A 265 -10.14 2.50 11.39
C CYS A 265 -9.82 3.39 10.17
N TYR A 266 -9.33 4.60 10.43
CA TYR A 266 -8.86 5.53 9.39
C TYR A 266 -7.71 4.93 8.56
N LYS A 267 -6.68 4.36 9.21
CA LYS A 267 -5.57 3.68 8.51
C LYS A 267 -6.07 2.52 7.64
N LYS A 268 -7.02 1.73 8.14
CA LYS A 268 -7.64 0.64 7.36
C LYS A 268 -8.37 1.17 6.14
N ALA A 269 -9.11 2.28 6.26
CA ALA A 269 -9.76 2.95 5.14
C ALA A 269 -8.74 3.46 4.12
N LEU A 270 -7.71 4.18 4.58
CA LEU A 270 -6.65 4.72 3.72
C LEU A 270 -5.88 3.61 2.97
N LYS A 271 -5.58 2.49 3.63
CA LYS A 271 -5.03 1.29 2.99
C LYS A 271 -5.94 0.76 1.89
N ARG A 272 -7.27 0.76 2.08
CA ARG A 272 -8.20 0.33 1.03
C ARG A 272 -8.18 1.28 -0.16
N ILE A 273 -8.16 2.60 0.06
CA ILE A 273 -8.00 3.61 -1.00
C ILE A 273 -6.73 3.34 -1.80
N CYS A 274 -5.62 3.10 -1.10
CA CYS A 274 -4.32 2.80 -1.70
C CYS A 274 -4.25 1.45 -2.45
N THR A 275 -5.25 0.56 -2.29
CA THR A 275 -5.16 -0.82 -2.82
C THR A 275 -6.36 -1.23 -3.67
N THR A 276 -7.49 -1.46 -3.00
CA THR A 276 -8.62 -2.23 -3.53
C THR A 276 -9.87 -1.41 -3.79
N LEU A 277 -9.98 -0.21 -3.23
CA LEU A 277 -11.15 0.65 -3.37
C LEU A 277 -11.03 1.56 -4.60
N CYS A 278 -9.89 2.24 -4.74
CA CYS A 278 -9.63 3.14 -5.85
C CYS A 278 -8.61 2.54 -6.83
N SER A 279 -8.48 3.16 -8.00
CA SER A 279 -7.50 2.77 -9.01
C SER A 279 -6.94 3.99 -9.74
N GLY A 280 -5.87 3.77 -10.52
CA GLY A 280 -5.25 4.83 -11.32
C GLY A 280 -4.72 5.99 -10.48
N TRP A 281 -4.86 7.20 -11.03
CA TRP A 281 -4.21 8.41 -10.53
C TRP A 281 -4.58 8.79 -9.09
N PHE A 282 -5.82 8.57 -8.65
CA PHE A 282 -6.23 8.90 -7.28
C PHE A 282 -5.57 7.98 -6.25
N ARG A 283 -5.50 6.69 -6.57
CA ARG A 283 -4.78 5.70 -5.75
C ARG A 283 -3.29 6.02 -5.70
N ASP A 284 -2.70 6.38 -6.84
CA ASP A 284 -1.30 6.72 -6.91
C ASP A 284 -0.97 7.96 -6.07
N PHE A 285 -1.81 9.00 -6.17
CA PHE A 285 -1.71 10.18 -5.32
C PHE A 285 -1.84 9.83 -3.82
N ALA A 286 -2.80 8.98 -3.44
CA ALA A 286 -2.98 8.57 -2.04
C ALA A 286 -1.78 7.78 -1.50
N ILE A 287 -1.15 6.93 -2.32
CA ILE A 287 0.10 6.22 -1.96
C ILE A 287 1.22 7.23 -1.74
N ASP A 288 1.41 8.15 -2.69
CA ASP A 288 2.51 9.10 -2.66
C ASP A 288 2.35 10.18 -1.57
N ASN A 289 1.15 10.35 -1.02
CA ASN A 289 0.87 11.29 0.05
C ASN A 289 0.37 10.61 1.34
N TYR A 290 0.65 9.31 1.49
CA TYR A 290 0.16 8.52 2.61
C TYR A 290 0.63 9.07 3.97
N GLU A 291 1.92 9.42 4.13
CA GLU A 291 2.42 9.99 5.40
C GLU A 291 1.71 11.31 5.75
N GLU A 292 1.53 12.19 4.77
CA GLU A 292 0.85 13.46 4.99
C GLU A 292 -0.63 13.26 5.33
N ALA A 293 -1.28 12.29 4.68
CA ALA A 293 -2.64 11.91 5.01
C ALA A 293 -2.76 11.32 6.43
N ILE A 294 -1.73 10.64 6.93
CA ILE A 294 -1.67 10.19 8.33
C ILE A 294 -1.46 11.37 9.28
N HIS A 295 -0.55 12.31 8.94
CA HIS A 295 -0.26 13.46 9.77
C HIS A 295 -1.45 14.42 9.93
N GLN A 296 -2.28 14.57 8.90
CA GLN A 296 -3.46 15.43 8.91
C GLN A 296 -4.73 14.76 9.48
N TYR A 297 -4.60 13.53 9.99
CA TYR A 297 -5.71 12.86 10.67
C TYR A 297 -6.25 13.70 11.83
N SER A 298 -7.58 13.82 11.90
CA SER A 298 -8.29 14.43 13.02
C SER A 298 -9.29 13.43 13.58
N SER A 299 -9.21 13.14 14.89
CA SER A 299 -10.19 12.27 15.57
C SER A 299 -11.58 12.89 15.66
N LEU A 300 -11.72 14.19 15.41
CA LEU A 300 -13.00 14.92 15.51
C LEU A 300 -14.00 14.55 14.40
N PHE A 301 -13.59 13.80 13.37
CA PHE A 301 -14.50 13.40 12.30
C PHE A 301 -15.67 12.53 12.80
N VAL A 302 -15.45 11.72 13.84
CA VAL A 302 -16.50 10.91 14.47
C VAL A 302 -17.48 11.79 15.23
N ASP A 303 -16.98 12.75 16.01
CA ASP A 303 -17.82 13.71 16.73
C ASP A 303 -18.64 14.58 15.76
N LYS A 304 -18.01 15.02 14.66
CA LYS A 304 -18.65 15.78 13.57
C LYS A 304 -19.79 14.98 12.95
N PHE A 305 -19.57 13.68 12.69
CA PHE A 305 -20.58 12.77 12.18
C PHE A 305 -21.77 12.64 13.14
N TRP A 306 -21.52 12.25 14.40
CA TRP A 306 -22.59 12.03 15.36
C TRP A 306 -23.36 13.31 15.70
N SER A 307 -22.69 14.46 15.75
CA SER A 307 -23.35 15.76 15.92
C SER A 307 -24.28 16.07 14.75
N SER A 308 -23.85 15.79 13.53
CA SER A 308 -24.65 15.99 12.32
C SER A 308 -25.87 15.07 12.30
N TYR A 309 -25.71 13.80 12.70
CA TYR A 309 -26.81 12.86 12.85
C TYR A 309 -27.83 13.33 13.89
N LYS A 310 -27.38 13.74 15.09
CA LYS A 310 -28.25 14.28 16.16
C LYS A 310 -29.04 15.52 15.71
N SER A 311 -28.41 16.38 14.93
CA SER A 311 -29.04 17.59 14.38
C SER A 311 -29.97 17.34 13.19
N GLY A 312 -30.07 16.09 12.72
CA GLY A 312 -30.90 15.71 11.58
C GLY A 312 -30.34 16.08 10.20
N LYS A 313 -29.07 16.50 10.13
CA LYS A 313 -28.37 16.85 8.87
C LYS A 313 -28.04 15.64 8.02
N ILE A 314 -27.89 14.47 8.62
CA ILE A 314 -27.73 13.19 7.95
C ILE A 314 -28.75 12.20 8.51
N LYS A 315 -29.31 11.34 7.65
CA LYS A 315 -30.40 10.43 8.01
C LYS A 315 -30.03 8.99 7.72
N LEU A 316 -30.53 8.09 8.56
CA LEU A 316 -30.46 6.66 8.29
C LEU A 316 -31.21 6.34 7.00
N ILE A 317 -30.67 5.38 6.24
CA ILE A 317 -31.41 4.76 5.14
C ILE A 317 -32.67 4.12 5.72
N GLU A 318 -33.80 4.30 5.02
CA GLU A 318 -35.09 3.78 5.45
C GLU A 318 -35.03 2.27 5.74
N GLY A 319 -35.60 1.86 6.88
CA GLY A 319 -35.59 0.47 7.32
C GLY A 319 -34.25 -0.03 7.91
N ARG A 320 -33.25 0.85 8.10
CA ARG A 320 -32.02 0.52 8.83
C ARG A 320 -32.10 0.95 10.29
N GLU A 321 -31.50 0.15 11.16
CA GLU A 321 -31.32 0.44 12.59
C GLU A 321 -29.84 0.40 12.95
N LEU A 322 -29.37 1.40 13.71
CA LEU A 322 -28.01 1.46 14.23
C LEU A 322 -27.73 0.31 15.21
N PRO A 323 -26.47 -0.13 15.36
CA PRO A 323 -26.09 -1.04 16.45
C PRO A 323 -26.39 -0.41 17.81
N ARG A 324 -26.82 -1.22 18.79
CA ARG A 324 -27.23 -0.75 20.13
C ARG A 324 -26.17 0.11 20.82
N SER A 325 -24.89 -0.24 20.70
CA SER A 325 -23.75 0.47 21.28
C SER A 325 -23.56 1.89 20.70
N SER A 326 -23.89 2.10 19.43
CA SER A 326 -23.80 3.42 18.80
C SER A 326 -24.81 4.41 19.39
N ILE A 327 -25.90 3.91 19.97
CA ILE A 327 -26.91 4.73 20.66
C ILE A 327 -26.35 5.27 21.98
N TYR A 328 -25.51 4.50 22.69
CA TYR A 328 -24.92 4.94 23.96
C TYR A 328 -23.83 6.00 23.78
N GLU A 329 -23.08 5.98 22.67
CA GLU A 329 -22.15 7.07 22.33
C GLU A 329 -22.90 8.40 22.13
N LEU A 330 -24.13 8.37 21.58
CA LEU A 330 -24.96 9.57 21.46
C LEU A 330 -25.27 10.20 22.84
N ASP A 331 -25.39 9.40 23.89
CA ASP A 331 -25.69 9.88 25.24
C ASP A 331 -24.44 10.23 26.06
N ALA A 332 -23.30 9.54 25.87
CA ALA A 332 -22.05 9.85 26.56
C ALA A 332 -21.53 11.27 26.26
N HIS A 333 -21.78 11.78 25.04
CA HIS A 333 -21.47 13.17 24.65
C HIS A 333 -22.42 14.23 25.24
N LYS A 334 -23.41 13.86 26.07
CA LYS A 334 -24.17 14.82 26.90
C LYS A 334 -23.51 15.06 28.27
N MET A 335 -22.44 14.34 28.61
CA MET A 335 -21.78 14.39 29.93
C MET A 335 -20.35 14.95 29.93
N LYS A 336 -19.95 15.65 28.87
CA LYS A 336 -18.80 16.56 28.82
C LYS A 336 -19.25 17.88 28.24
#